data_AF-A0A818S041-F1
#
_entry.id   AF-A0A818S041-F1
#
_cell.length_a   1.000
_cell.length_b   1.000
_cell.length_c   1.000
_cell.angle_alpha   90.00
_cell.angle_beta   90.00
_cell.angle_gamma   90.00
#
_symmetry.space_group_name_H-M   'P 1'
#
loop_
_entity.id
_entity.type
_entity.pdbx_description
1 polymer ?
#
loop_
_entity_poly.entity_id
_entity_poly.type
_entity_poly.pdbx_seq_one_letter_code
_entity_poly.pdbx_strand_id
1 'polypeptide(L)'
;MSVNKNRDDSKGDSDGDNDSSKCVGQRIDVNTNHFPIKFSKRSNGTVFYQFDVKVEILMLDGSWHSCNRDERLQVLKAIIQQEHFPFVWLTLKFKKEYQCESSHEITGQKNKYQFLIVNLVKTYELQSIFDFIQKRISVRPHDPVRILETLFKQTQISIMITIESQFFPKPQRLDDIGCGAGIVLGFYQGIVLDECGPTLNINNKFGCFYQNYNLVQFITCYLNYNIRKHARDLLISRNTVHYMIAKYKSTKCIGNLIGRGRKRKTTAHLDRVIQRKIKTNRRKSALAVKIELQTELNITVSESTISRRAHEIGLYGRVARKKPLVTKANRGKRVQYARKYREKPLGFWNNVLWSDESIPSKAHPLLIRKILKSLWFVIASTEKARRYRLKSFGRPANEHKYTKNESEQITVVDYFRDTWNYRLCYTHLPVVELYDPDDKNQSYFLPMELVNVDEGQPNLQPLTSEQHAKATNKTVVHPDECYRMIRRVADERRFKQDPYLEKLGLTVGVDEMLMLPARILPPSKIIYKSSHGAHGDVIERVQIGKWWLNNRFDKTCEIRTWAVVLVSEREPDNRQIRLTRDFSQRISQVLIEFLRVYMNFGPRNFRPGPTVR
;
A
#
# COMPACT_ATOMS: atom_id res chain seq x y z
N MET A 1 0.81 23.78 -9.99
CA MET A 1 1.04 24.90 -10.94
C MET A 1 -0.29 25.50 -11.33
N SER A 2 -0.75 26.51 -10.57
CA SER A 2 -1.83 27.39 -11.00
C SER A 2 -1.27 28.38 -12.03
N VAL A 3 -1.99 28.62 -13.12
CA VAL A 3 -1.58 29.56 -14.17
C VAL A 3 -2.50 30.76 -14.11
N ASN A 4 -2.01 31.91 -13.68
CA ASN A 4 -2.72 33.17 -13.85
C ASN A 4 -2.50 33.64 -15.29
N LYS A 5 -3.53 33.49 -16.14
CA LYS A 5 -3.55 34.13 -17.46
C LYS A 5 -4.09 35.55 -17.29
N ASN A 6 -3.19 36.52 -17.16
CA ASN A 6 -3.56 37.90 -17.47
C ASN A 6 -3.66 38.02 -19.00
N ARG A 7 -4.85 38.38 -19.49
CA ARG A 7 -5.08 38.79 -20.86
C ARG A 7 -4.64 40.25 -20.96
N ASP A 8 -3.50 40.49 -21.59
CA ASP A 8 -3.21 41.79 -22.20
C ASP A 8 -3.12 41.57 -23.71
N ASP A 9 -4.17 41.99 -24.39
CA ASP A 9 -4.20 42.19 -25.84
C ASP A 9 -3.66 43.61 -26.13
N SER A 10 -2.44 43.71 -26.64
CA SER A 10 -2.00 44.93 -27.34
C SER A 10 -0.97 44.59 -28.42
N LYS A 11 -1.37 44.85 -29.68
CA LYS A 11 -0.53 44.86 -30.88
C LYS A 11 0.42 46.05 -30.88
N GLY A 12 1.59 45.89 -31.49
CA GLY A 12 2.46 46.99 -31.94
C GLY A 12 3.88 46.52 -32.24
N ASP A 13 4.20 46.32 -33.51
CA ASP A 13 5.57 46.09 -34.01
C ASP A 13 6.45 47.34 -33.89
N SER A 14 7.74 47.14 -33.61
CA SER A 14 8.82 47.88 -34.28
C SER A 14 10.17 47.20 -34.01
N ASP A 15 10.83 46.80 -35.10
CA ASP A 15 12.19 46.26 -35.15
C ASP A 15 13.23 47.24 -34.59
N GLY A 16 14.20 46.67 -33.88
CA GLY A 16 15.40 47.35 -33.39
C GLY A 16 16.37 46.31 -32.83
N ASP A 17 17.33 45.91 -33.65
CA ASP A 17 18.42 45.00 -33.28
C ASP A 17 19.27 45.60 -32.14
N ASN A 18 19.48 44.81 -31.08
CA ASN A 18 20.74 44.84 -30.35
C ASN A 18 21.00 43.51 -29.65
N ASP A 19 22.25 43.07 -29.78
CA ASP A 19 22.79 41.76 -29.47
C ASP A 19 22.67 41.41 -27.98
N SER A 20 21.70 40.55 -27.65
CA SER A 20 21.69 39.72 -26.46
C SER A 20 20.93 38.44 -26.82
N SER A 21 21.57 37.29 -26.61
CA SER A 21 21.03 35.94 -26.82
C SER A 21 19.50 35.92 -26.88
N LYS A 22 18.91 35.82 -28.09
CA LYS A 22 17.45 35.81 -28.28
C LYS A 22 16.87 34.63 -27.51
N CYS A 23 16.47 34.89 -26.28
CA CYS A 23 16.03 33.83 -25.40
C CYS A 23 14.68 33.30 -25.92
N VAL A 24 14.66 32.03 -26.33
CA VAL A 24 13.53 31.40 -27.01
C VAL A 24 12.33 31.22 -26.07
N GLY A 25 11.12 31.36 -26.61
CA GLY A 25 9.86 31.02 -25.92
C GLY A 25 9.13 32.21 -25.28
N GLN A 26 7.82 32.07 -25.14
CA GLN A 26 6.94 33.07 -24.54
C GLN A 26 7.17 33.13 -23.03
N ARG A 27 7.39 34.33 -22.48
CA ARG A 27 7.54 34.53 -21.02
C ARG A 27 6.23 34.26 -20.29
N ILE A 28 6.34 33.67 -19.10
CA ILE A 28 5.24 33.42 -18.17
C ILE A 28 5.76 33.41 -16.74
N ASP A 29 5.00 33.95 -15.79
CA ASP A 29 5.34 33.84 -14.37
C ASP A 29 4.66 32.63 -13.75
N VAL A 30 5.42 31.89 -12.93
CA VAL A 30 4.95 30.63 -12.34
C VAL A 30 5.14 30.66 -10.83
N ASN A 31 4.06 30.39 -10.11
CA ASN A 31 4.11 30.13 -8.68
C ASN A 31 4.81 28.79 -8.42
N THR A 32 5.84 28.80 -7.58
CA THR A 32 6.53 27.61 -7.09
C THR A 32 6.03 27.24 -5.70
N ASN A 33 6.37 26.05 -5.20
CA ASN A 33 6.06 25.64 -3.83
C ASN A 33 7.24 25.85 -2.86
N HIS A 34 8.05 26.88 -3.14
CA HIS A 34 9.21 27.27 -2.36
C HIS A 34 8.91 28.55 -1.58
N PHE A 35 9.20 28.52 -0.28
CA PHE A 35 9.04 29.67 0.61
C PHE A 35 10.43 30.15 1.03
N PRO A 36 10.76 31.44 0.87
CA PRO A 36 12.07 31.96 1.23
C PRO A 36 12.28 31.87 2.75
N ILE A 37 13.45 31.36 3.15
CA ILE A 37 13.87 31.39 4.55
C ILE A 37 14.47 32.76 4.83
N LYS A 38 13.96 33.44 5.85
CA LYS A 38 14.40 34.77 6.26
C LYS A 38 15.33 34.68 7.45
N PHE A 39 16.42 35.45 7.36
CA PHE A 39 17.50 35.51 8.33
C PHE A 39 17.54 36.91 8.90
N SER A 40 17.41 37.03 10.22
CA SER A 40 17.54 38.32 10.91
C SER A 40 19.00 38.69 11.13
N LYS A 41 19.28 39.91 11.60
CA LYS A 41 20.65 40.29 12.01
C LYS A 41 21.22 39.37 13.10
N ARG A 42 20.37 38.70 13.89
CA ARG A 42 20.79 37.75 14.94
C ARG A 42 21.37 36.44 14.37
N SER A 43 21.03 36.06 13.14
CA SER A 43 21.59 34.85 12.55
C SER A 43 22.99 35.03 11.98
N ASN A 44 23.47 36.28 11.83
CA ASN A 44 24.82 36.55 11.34
C ASN A 44 25.86 36.02 12.33
N GLY A 45 26.86 35.28 11.81
CA GLY A 45 27.88 34.64 12.64
C GLY A 45 27.38 33.46 13.47
N THR A 46 26.19 32.91 13.18
CA THR A 46 25.71 31.70 13.86
C THR A 46 26.63 30.53 13.59
N VAL A 47 27.08 29.88 14.66
CA VAL A 47 27.85 28.64 14.63
C VAL A 47 27.03 27.53 15.29
N PHE A 48 26.90 26.41 14.60
CA PHE A 48 26.35 25.18 15.16
C PHE A 48 27.47 24.34 15.78
N TYR A 49 27.19 23.78 16.95
CA TYR A 49 28.12 22.95 17.70
C TYR A 49 27.61 21.51 17.71
N GLN A 50 28.41 20.59 17.19
CA GLN A 50 28.14 19.15 17.25
C GLN A 50 28.87 18.57 18.46
N PHE A 51 28.12 17.88 19.32
CA PHE A 51 28.65 17.28 20.54
C PHE A 51 28.55 15.75 20.52
N ASP A 52 29.51 15.10 21.17
CA ASP A 52 29.42 13.71 21.57
C ASP A 52 28.58 13.62 22.85
N VAL A 53 27.66 12.67 22.85
CA VAL A 53 26.71 12.47 23.94
C VAL A 53 26.84 11.04 24.45
N LYS A 54 26.95 10.92 25.78
CA LYS A 54 26.79 9.65 26.48
C LYS A 54 25.40 9.62 27.11
N VAL A 55 24.68 8.53 26.88
CA VAL A 55 23.37 8.27 27.50
C VAL A 55 23.54 7.07 28.42
N GLU A 56 23.19 7.26 29.69
CA GLU A 56 23.32 6.23 30.71
C GLU A 56 21.99 6.02 31.45
N ILE A 57 21.79 4.79 31.93
CA ILE A 57 20.63 4.36 32.71
C ILE A 57 21.07 4.06 34.14
N LEU A 58 20.26 4.49 35.11
CA LEU A 58 20.45 4.15 36.52
C LEU A 58 19.90 2.76 36.79
N MET A 59 20.78 1.86 37.22
CA MET A 59 20.43 0.49 37.58
C MET A 59 19.90 0.41 39.02
N LEU A 60 19.24 -0.71 39.37
CA LEU A 60 18.67 -0.92 40.71
C LEU A 60 19.71 -0.94 41.82
N ASP A 61 20.97 -1.24 41.49
CA ASP A 61 22.12 -1.19 42.41
C ASP A 61 22.68 0.22 42.62
N GLY A 62 22.08 1.24 41.99
CA GLY A 62 22.49 2.64 42.06
C GLY A 62 23.63 3.03 41.12
N SER A 63 24.12 2.10 40.28
CA SER A 63 25.20 2.36 39.33
C SER A 63 24.68 2.87 37.97
N TRP A 64 25.48 3.70 37.30
CA TRP A 64 25.18 4.21 35.96
C TRP A 64 25.80 3.33 34.88
N HIS A 65 24.98 2.86 33.95
CA HIS A 65 25.40 1.99 32.86
C HIS A 65 25.13 2.64 31.49
N SER A 66 26.07 2.49 30.56
CA SER A 66 25.92 3.01 29.19
C SER A 66 24.79 2.29 28.47
N CYS A 67 23.84 3.06 27.94
CA CYS A 67 22.72 2.51 27.18
C CYS A 67 23.21 1.87 25.87
N ASN A 68 22.63 0.74 25.49
CA ASN A 68 22.80 0.13 24.17
C ASN A 68 22.06 0.92 23.07
N ARG A 69 22.17 0.51 21.81
CA ARG A 69 21.58 1.25 20.67
C ARG A 69 20.07 1.45 20.79
N ASP A 70 19.33 0.42 21.18
CA ASP A 70 17.88 0.46 21.23
C ASP A 70 17.40 1.27 22.44
N GLU A 71 18.05 1.11 23.59
CA GLU A 71 17.84 1.93 24.79
C GLU A 71 18.12 3.41 24.52
N ARG A 72 19.23 3.75 23.85
CA ARG A 72 19.54 5.14 23.45
C ARG A 72 18.42 5.74 22.61
N LEU A 73 17.90 4.97 21.65
CA LEU A 73 16.82 5.43 20.78
C LEU A 73 15.51 5.63 21.56
N GLN A 74 15.20 4.77 22.52
CA GLN A 74 14.04 4.92 23.41
C GLN A 74 14.19 6.14 24.31
N VAL A 75 15.34 6.33 24.95
CA VAL A 75 15.64 7.49 25.81
C VAL A 75 15.54 8.78 25.02
N LEU A 76 16.14 8.83 23.82
CA LEU A 76 15.99 9.96 22.91
C LEU A 76 14.50 10.21 22.63
N LYS A 77 13.72 9.21 22.23
CA LYS A 77 12.27 9.38 21.98
C LYS A 77 11.51 9.92 23.20
N ALA A 78 11.81 9.43 24.40
CA ALA A 78 11.20 9.90 25.63
C ALA A 78 11.58 11.36 25.95
N ILE A 79 12.86 11.70 25.81
CA ILE A 79 13.37 13.07 25.99
C ILE A 79 12.75 14.02 24.96
N ILE A 80 12.58 13.58 23.71
CA ILE A 80 11.95 14.35 22.63
C ILE A 80 10.47 14.65 22.92
N GLN A 81 9.81 13.75 23.63
CA GLN A 81 8.42 13.92 24.07
C GLN A 81 8.28 14.81 25.31
N GLN A 82 9.36 15.04 26.07
CA GLN A 82 9.37 16.03 27.14
C GLN A 82 9.40 17.44 26.51
N GLU A 83 8.45 18.29 26.88
CA GLU A 83 8.43 19.68 26.43
C GLU A 83 9.80 20.32 26.77
N HIS A 84 10.44 20.93 25.76
CA HIS A 84 11.67 21.73 25.85
C HIS A 84 13.05 21.06 25.64
N PHE A 85 13.18 19.83 25.13
CA PHE A 85 14.51 19.33 24.72
C PHE A 85 14.91 19.80 23.31
N PRO A 86 15.98 20.61 23.12
CA PRO A 86 16.44 21.03 21.80
C PRO A 86 17.34 19.96 21.15
N PHE A 87 17.04 19.54 19.92
CA PHE A 87 17.95 18.62 19.18
C PHE A 87 19.20 19.33 18.65
N VAL A 88 19.15 20.65 18.50
CA VAL A 88 20.28 21.46 18.08
C VAL A 88 20.65 22.40 19.21
N TRP A 89 21.86 22.19 19.73
CA TRP A 89 22.41 22.94 20.85
C TRP A 89 23.18 24.13 20.31
N LEU A 90 22.77 25.32 20.73
CA LEU A 90 23.31 26.59 20.25
C LEU A 90 24.21 27.28 21.28
N THR A 91 24.58 26.58 22.34
CA THR A 91 25.32 27.15 23.47
C THR A 91 26.62 26.39 23.71
N LEU A 92 27.72 27.14 23.82
CA LEU A 92 29.07 26.69 24.21
C LEU A 92 29.19 26.22 25.68
N LYS A 93 28.11 26.19 26.46
CA LYS A 93 28.15 25.82 27.88
C LYS A 93 28.43 24.31 28.04
N PHE A 94 29.72 24.00 28.00
CA PHE A 94 30.33 22.74 28.38
C PHE A 94 30.06 22.49 29.87
N LYS A 95 29.60 21.28 30.22
CA LYS A 95 29.09 20.87 31.55
C LYS A 95 27.67 21.34 31.85
N LYS A 96 26.70 20.66 31.25
CA LYS A 96 25.36 20.59 31.82
C LYS A 96 24.89 19.15 31.73
N GLU A 97 24.79 18.51 32.88
CA GLU A 97 24.19 17.19 33.01
C GLU A 97 22.67 17.36 32.92
N TYR A 98 22.05 16.62 32.01
CA TYR A 98 20.61 16.57 31.92
C TYR A 98 20.17 15.23 32.46
N GLN A 99 19.77 15.22 33.73
CA GLN A 99 19.07 14.08 34.31
C GLN A 99 17.60 14.19 33.94
N CYS A 100 17.07 13.18 33.28
CA CYS A 100 15.65 13.07 33.00
C CYS A 100 15.13 11.77 33.60
N GLU A 101 14.04 11.87 34.35
CA GLU A 101 13.28 10.70 34.73
C GLU A 101 12.29 10.42 33.59
N SER A 102 12.43 9.25 32.95
CA SER A 102 11.41 8.78 32.03
C SER A 102 10.75 7.57 32.67
N SER A 103 9.45 7.67 32.93
CA SER A 103 8.65 6.50 33.24
C SER A 103 8.68 5.58 32.05
N HIS A 104 9.25 4.38 32.21
CA HIS A 104 9.08 3.34 31.22
C HIS A 104 7.58 3.02 31.17
N GLU A 105 6.94 3.19 30.00
CA GLU A 105 5.51 2.88 29.84
C GLU A 105 5.19 1.44 30.26
N ILE A 106 6.21 0.57 30.28
CA ILE A 106 6.17 -0.90 30.32
C ILE A 106 6.13 -1.48 31.74
N THR A 107 6.82 -0.88 32.72
CA THR A 107 6.87 -1.39 34.11
C THR A 107 6.17 -0.48 35.12
N GLY A 108 5.93 0.78 34.77
CA GLY A 108 5.58 1.80 35.77
C GLY A 108 6.76 2.17 36.68
N GLN A 109 7.93 1.53 36.53
CA GLN A 109 9.17 1.98 37.14
C GLN A 109 9.69 3.22 36.39
N LYS A 110 10.00 4.25 37.16
CA LYS A 110 10.73 5.42 36.68
C LYS A 110 12.20 5.05 36.60
N ASN A 111 12.67 4.77 35.38
CA ASN A 111 14.10 4.65 35.14
C ASN A 111 14.67 6.07 35.03
N LYS A 112 15.72 6.34 35.80
CA LYS A 112 16.46 7.60 35.66
C LYS A 112 17.47 7.43 34.54
N TYR A 113 17.45 8.37 33.63
CA TYR A 113 18.43 8.45 32.56
C TYR A 113 19.23 9.73 32.73
N GLN A 114 20.49 9.68 32.34
CA GLN A 114 21.31 10.88 32.23
C GLN A 114 21.85 11.02 30.83
N PHE A 115 21.73 12.24 30.32
CA PHE A 115 22.26 12.70 29.06
C PHE A 115 23.46 13.60 29.36
N LEU A 116 24.64 13.09 29.05
CA LEU A 116 25.92 13.72 29.34
C LEU A 116 26.53 14.21 28.03
N ILE A 117 26.66 15.53 27.88
CA ILE A 117 27.45 16.12 26.81
C ILE A 117 28.92 15.95 27.19
N VAL A 118 29.63 15.13 26.42
CA VAL A 118 31.01 14.72 26.75
C VAL A 118 32.00 15.67 26.10
N ASN A 119 32.01 15.73 24.77
CA ASN A 119 33.02 16.47 23.99
C ASN A 119 32.37 17.29 22.88
N LEU A 120 32.98 18.43 22.52
CA LEU A 120 32.70 19.10 21.25
C LEU A 120 33.43 18.34 20.15
N VAL A 121 32.68 17.87 19.15
CA VAL A 121 33.21 17.13 18.00
C VAL A 121 33.63 18.09 16.90
N LYS A 122 32.71 18.98 16.52
CA LYS A 122 32.89 19.86 15.36
C LYS A 122 32.02 21.09 15.44
N THR A 123 32.47 22.16 14.79
CA THR A 123 31.72 23.41 14.61
C THR A 123 31.38 23.62 13.14
N TYR A 124 30.24 24.25 12.90
CA TYR A 124 29.70 24.48 11.57
C TYR A 124 29.13 25.89 11.46
N GLU A 125 29.68 26.70 10.58
CA GLU A 125 29.20 28.06 10.39
C GLU A 125 27.99 28.10 9.46
N LEU A 126 26.92 28.78 9.87
CA LEU A 126 25.75 29.02 9.02
C LEU A 126 26.13 29.81 7.75
N GLN A 127 27.16 30.65 7.84
CA GLN A 127 27.69 31.46 6.73
C GLN A 127 28.08 30.61 5.52
N SER A 128 28.54 29.36 5.74
CA SER A 128 28.90 28.44 4.66
C SER A 128 27.76 28.16 3.68
N ILE A 129 26.49 28.22 4.12
CA ILE A 129 25.31 28.08 3.24
C ILE A 129 25.24 29.25 2.26
N PHE A 130 25.48 30.47 2.73
CA PHE A 130 25.47 31.66 1.88
C PHE A 130 26.69 31.73 0.97
N ASP A 131 27.86 31.33 1.46
CA ASP A 131 29.07 31.25 0.65
C ASP A 131 28.89 30.26 -0.52
N PHE A 132 28.16 29.16 -0.30
CA PHE A 132 27.81 28.21 -1.36
C PHE A 132 26.86 28.81 -2.40
N ILE A 133 25.77 29.45 -1.95
CA ILE A 133 24.79 30.09 -2.84
C ILE A 133 25.45 31.19 -3.68
N GLN A 134 26.36 31.96 -3.07
CA GLN A 134 27.12 33.03 -3.72
C GLN A 134 28.32 32.49 -4.53
N LYS A 135 28.44 31.17 -4.69
CA LYS A 135 29.50 30.50 -5.48
C LYS A 135 30.92 30.80 -4.99
N ARG A 136 31.09 31.20 -3.71
CA ARG A 136 32.41 31.35 -3.06
C ARG A 136 33.02 29.99 -2.72
N ILE A 137 32.17 29.02 -2.41
CA ILE A 137 32.57 27.61 -2.24
C ILE A 137 31.81 26.74 -3.26
N SER A 138 32.48 25.73 -3.81
CA SER A 138 31.91 24.81 -4.80
C SER A 138 31.21 23.61 -4.17
N VAL A 139 31.61 23.24 -2.95
CA VAL A 139 31.09 22.06 -2.24
C VAL A 139 29.87 22.47 -1.42
N ARG A 140 28.77 21.72 -1.56
CA ARG A 140 27.55 21.95 -0.80
C ARG A 140 27.79 21.69 0.69
N PRO A 141 27.44 22.62 1.59
CA PRO A 141 27.59 22.42 3.04
C PRO A 141 26.52 21.46 3.59
N HIS A 142 26.76 20.16 3.47
CA HIS A 142 25.81 19.12 3.85
C HIS A 142 25.39 19.17 5.32
N ASP A 143 26.35 19.30 6.24
CA ASP A 143 26.08 19.28 7.69
C ASP A 143 25.27 20.52 8.15
N PRO A 144 25.66 21.78 7.81
CA PRO A 144 24.84 22.96 8.10
C PRO A 144 23.41 22.86 7.56
N VAL A 145 23.23 22.38 6.32
CA VAL A 145 21.91 22.19 5.73
C VAL A 145 21.10 21.17 6.53
N ARG A 146 21.70 20.03 6.90
CA ARG A 146 21.02 18.99 7.68
C ARG A 146 20.66 19.44 9.09
N ILE A 147 21.50 20.25 9.72
CA ILE A 147 21.22 20.86 11.03
C ILE A 147 20.02 21.80 10.90
N LEU A 148 20.02 22.66 9.89
CA LEU A 148 18.91 23.56 9.60
C LEU A 148 17.62 22.77 9.31
N GLU A 149 17.68 21.71 8.50
CA GLU A 149 16.53 20.83 8.27
C GLU A 149 16.00 20.24 9.57
N THR A 150 16.87 19.75 10.47
CA THR A 150 16.45 19.22 11.77
C THR A 150 15.72 20.27 12.61
N LEU A 151 16.22 21.52 12.65
CA LEU A 151 15.56 22.64 13.34
C LEU A 151 14.15 22.89 12.81
N PHE A 152 14.00 22.92 11.49
CA PHE A 152 12.69 23.12 10.85
C PHE A 152 11.71 21.94 11.03
N LYS A 153 12.18 20.77 11.49
CA LYS A 153 11.36 19.60 11.80
C LYS A 153 11.03 19.47 13.29
N GLN A 154 11.82 20.12 14.15
CA GLN A 154 11.78 20.00 15.60
C GLN A 154 10.36 20.00 16.18
N THR A 155 9.62 21.09 15.95
CA THR A 155 8.26 21.28 16.48
C THR A 155 7.25 20.27 15.92
N GLN A 156 7.46 19.74 14.71
CA GLN A 156 6.53 18.78 14.12
C GLN A 156 6.75 17.35 14.58
N ILE A 157 8.00 16.99 14.92
CA ILE A 157 8.32 15.64 15.39
C ILE A 157 7.56 15.32 16.68
N SER A 158 7.29 16.32 17.53
CA SER A 158 6.53 16.14 18.77
C SER A 158 5.02 15.99 18.55
N ILE A 159 4.43 16.64 17.54
CA ILE A 159 2.96 16.69 17.36
C ILE A 159 2.43 15.83 16.20
N MET A 160 3.27 15.46 15.23
CA MET A 160 2.88 14.70 14.03
C MET A 160 3.57 13.32 13.94
N ILE A 161 3.06 12.45 13.08
CA ILE A 161 3.79 11.26 12.63
C ILE A 161 4.78 11.71 11.57
N THR A 162 6.07 11.56 11.88
CA THR A 162 7.15 11.95 10.97
C THR A 162 7.77 10.71 10.32
N ILE A 163 7.80 10.69 8.99
CA ILE A 163 8.51 9.72 8.17
C ILE A 163 9.52 10.49 7.32
N GLU A 164 10.78 10.51 7.77
CA GLU A 164 11.88 11.26 7.15
C GLU A 164 11.62 12.79 7.06
N SER A 165 11.08 13.24 5.94
CA SER A 165 10.72 14.63 5.63
C SER A 165 9.23 14.80 5.35
N GLN A 166 8.43 13.79 5.70
CA GLN A 166 6.98 13.74 5.52
C GLN A 166 6.30 13.75 6.88
N PHE A 167 5.23 14.53 6.99
CA PHE A 167 4.53 14.80 8.24
C PHE A 167 3.05 14.49 8.06
N PHE A 168 2.51 13.65 8.94
CA PHE A 168 1.12 13.19 8.90
C PHE A 168 0.42 13.44 10.24
N PRO A 169 -0.85 13.88 10.24
CA PRO A 169 -1.54 14.29 11.46
C PRO A 169 -1.80 13.13 12.44
N LYS A 170 -1.93 13.47 13.73
CA LYS A 170 -2.45 12.61 14.80
C LYS A 170 -3.66 13.30 15.47
N PRO A 171 -4.77 12.60 15.78
CA PRO A 171 -5.08 11.22 15.38
C PRO A 171 -5.32 11.10 13.87
N GLN A 172 -5.07 9.91 13.32
CA GLN A 172 -5.19 9.66 11.88
C GLN A 172 -6.63 9.38 11.47
N ARG A 173 -7.34 10.36 10.91
CA ARG A 173 -8.60 10.10 10.19
C ARG A 173 -8.28 9.60 8.78
N LEU A 174 -8.17 8.28 8.63
CA LEU A 174 -7.77 7.66 7.38
C LEU A 174 -8.95 7.43 6.42
N ASP A 175 -8.72 7.79 5.17
CA ASP A 175 -9.58 7.49 4.04
C ASP A 175 -9.42 6.02 3.63
N ASP A 176 -10.42 5.18 3.88
CA ASP A 176 -10.35 3.74 3.58
C ASP A 176 -10.12 3.46 2.09
N ILE A 177 -9.10 2.66 1.79
CA ILE A 177 -8.79 2.15 0.46
C ILE A 177 -8.99 0.62 0.36
N GLY A 178 -9.27 -0.06 1.47
CA GLY A 178 -9.49 -1.50 1.59
C GLY A 178 -8.32 -2.25 2.25
N CYS A 179 -8.54 -3.51 2.59
CA CYS A 179 -7.56 -4.40 3.28
C CYS A 179 -7.11 -3.93 4.67
N GLY A 180 -7.88 -3.08 5.34
CA GLY A 180 -7.42 -2.46 6.59
C GLY A 180 -6.33 -1.42 6.37
N ALA A 181 -6.16 -0.91 5.15
CA ALA A 181 -5.31 0.24 4.85
C ALA A 181 -6.17 1.47 4.52
N GLY A 182 -5.67 2.64 4.89
CA GLY A 182 -6.26 3.92 4.55
C GLY A 182 -5.19 4.94 4.19
N ILE A 183 -5.58 6.00 3.51
CA ILE A 183 -4.70 7.11 3.15
C ILE A 183 -5.01 8.34 3.98
N VAL A 184 -4.02 9.21 4.19
CA VAL A 184 -4.22 10.50 4.83
C VAL A 184 -3.37 11.55 4.15
N LEU A 185 -3.91 12.75 4.06
CA LEU A 185 -3.17 13.92 3.61
C LEU A 185 -2.22 14.37 4.73
N GLY A 186 -0.97 14.53 4.37
CA GLY A 186 0.06 15.22 5.11
C GLY A 186 0.85 16.12 4.18
N PHE A 187 2.06 16.46 4.57
CA PHE A 187 2.95 17.28 3.75
C PHE A 187 4.39 16.81 3.81
N TYR A 188 5.11 17.10 2.74
CA TYR A 188 6.56 17.06 2.66
C TYR A 188 7.12 18.43 2.99
N GLN A 189 8.27 18.45 3.66
CA GLN A 189 9.08 19.63 3.87
C GLN A 189 10.56 19.32 3.70
N GLY A 190 11.28 20.12 2.91
CA GLY A 190 12.72 20.01 2.77
C GLY A 190 13.37 21.36 2.46
N ILE A 191 14.66 21.51 2.79
CA ILE A 191 15.40 22.73 2.48
C ILE A 191 16.05 22.58 1.11
N VAL A 192 15.85 23.58 0.26
CA VAL A 192 16.49 23.69 -1.05
C VAL A 192 17.37 24.92 -1.04
N LEU A 193 18.59 24.77 -1.56
CA LEU A 193 19.46 25.92 -1.83
C LEU A 193 19.34 26.20 -3.31
N ASP A 194 18.80 27.37 -3.65
CA ASP A 194 18.65 27.84 -5.02
C ASP A 194 19.39 29.18 -5.21
N GLU A 195 19.40 29.69 -6.45
CA GLU A 195 20.07 30.95 -6.78
C GLU A 195 19.40 32.18 -6.13
N CYS A 196 18.12 32.06 -5.72
CA CYS A 196 17.40 33.11 -5.00
C CYS A 196 17.66 33.06 -3.50
N GLY A 197 18.27 31.99 -2.99
CA GLY A 197 18.62 31.81 -1.60
C GLY A 197 18.25 30.43 -1.04
N PRO A 198 18.34 30.24 0.28
CA PRO A 198 17.79 29.06 0.93
C PRO A 198 16.25 29.17 1.01
N THR A 199 15.57 28.15 0.51
CA THR A 199 14.10 28.06 0.50
C THR A 199 13.62 26.80 1.22
N LEU A 200 12.43 26.90 1.82
CA LEU A 200 11.70 25.77 2.36
C LEU A 200 10.69 25.29 1.32
N ASN A 201 10.93 24.12 0.75
CA ASN A 201 10.03 23.46 -0.17
C ASN A 201 8.96 22.71 0.62
N ILE A 202 7.68 23.11 0.45
CA ILE A 202 6.53 22.44 1.08
C ILE A 202 5.65 21.86 -0.02
N ASN A 203 5.22 20.61 0.12
CA ASN A 203 4.32 19.98 -0.84
C ASN A 203 3.33 19.05 -0.16
N ASN A 204 2.15 18.89 -0.73
CA ASN A 204 1.17 17.91 -0.24
C ASN A 204 1.70 16.49 -0.45
N LYS A 205 1.49 15.62 0.53
CA LYS A 205 1.82 14.19 0.44
C LYS A 205 0.69 13.35 0.99
N PHE A 206 0.39 12.26 0.30
CA PHE A 206 -0.53 11.26 0.81
C PHE A 206 0.27 10.09 1.36
N GLY A 207 0.05 9.77 2.63
CA GLY A 207 0.64 8.62 3.29
C GLY A 207 -0.37 7.49 3.38
N CYS A 208 0.08 6.26 3.23
CA CYS A 208 -0.75 5.07 3.41
C CYS A 208 -0.41 4.41 4.75
N PHE A 209 -1.43 4.22 5.58
CA PHE A 209 -1.32 3.72 6.93
C PHE A 209 -2.30 2.57 7.17
N TYR A 210 -2.00 1.73 8.15
CA TYR A 210 -2.96 0.75 8.62
C TYR A 210 -4.06 1.42 9.44
N GLN A 211 -5.30 1.01 9.20
CA GLN A 211 -6.45 1.46 9.97
C GLN A 211 -6.35 0.97 11.41
N ASN A 212 -6.72 1.83 12.36
CA ASN A 212 -6.91 1.46 13.77
C ASN A 212 -8.19 0.63 13.89
N TYR A 213 -8.11 -0.62 13.43
CA TYR A 213 -9.17 -1.59 13.50
C TYR A 213 -8.89 -2.59 14.60
N ASN A 214 -9.96 -3.08 15.20
CA ASN A 214 -9.90 -4.29 16.00
C ASN A 214 -9.30 -5.43 15.17
N LEU A 215 -8.50 -6.30 15.78
CA LEU A 215 -7.77 -7.34 15.06
C LEU A 215 -8.70 -8.28 14.30
N VAL A 216 -9.87 -8.61 14.85
CA VAL A 216 -10.88 -9.40 14.13
C VAL A 216 -11.37 -8.66 12.88
N GLN A 217 -11.63 -7.36 12.99
CA GLN A 217 -12.04 -6.53 11.86
C GLN A 217 -10.92 -6.39 10.83
N PHE A 218 -9.69 -6.16 11.26
CA PHE A 218 -8.52 -6.06 10.41
C PHE A 218 -8.30 -7.35 9.61
N ILE A 219 -8.28 -8.50 10.28
CA ILE A 219 -8.15 -9.82 9.66
C ILE A 219 -9.31 -10.06 8.69
N THR A 220 -10.53 -9.70 9.08
CA THR A 220 -11.70 -9.83 8.20
C THR A 220 -11.51 -8.97 6.96
N CYS A 221 -11.20 -7.69 7.07
CA CYS A 221 -10.94 -6.81 5.93
C CYS A 221 -9.83 -7.30 5.02
N TYR A 222 -8.77 -7.88 5.60
CA TYR A 222 -7.62 -8.42 4.87
C TYR A 222 -7.94 -9.74 4.16
N LEU A 223 -8.63 -10.68 4.81
CA LEU A 223 -9.01 -11.97 4.24
C LEU A 223 -10.19 -11.87 3.28
N ASN A 224 -11.07 -10.88 3.47
CA ASN A 224 -12.20 -10.61 2.60
C ASN A 224 -11.79 -9.90 1.29
N TYR A 225 -10.49 -9.81 1.04
CA TYR A 225 -9.84 -9.24 -0.13
C TYR A 225 -10.02 -10.07 -1.41
N ASN A 226 -11.21 -10.61 -1.66
CA ASN A 226 -11.74 -10.80 -3.01
C ASN A 226 -13.17 -11.36 -3.11
N ILE A 227 -14.15 -10.91 -2.31
CA ILE A 227 -15.55 -11.29 -2.60
C ILE A 227 -15.95 -10.91 -4.05
N ARG A 228 -15.45 -9.79 -4.58
CA ARG A 228 -15.75 -9.33 -5.95
C ARG A 228 -15.12 -10.20 -7.06
N LYS A 229 -13.88 -10.72 -6.91
CA LYS A 229 -13.37 -11.77 -7.84
C LYS A 229 -14.04 -13.11 -7.59
N HIS A 230 -14.24 -13.51 -6.33
CA HIS A 230 -14.68 -14.87 -6.00
C HIS A 230 -16.18 -15.10 -6.17
N ALA A 231 -17.02 -14.07 -6.30
CA ALA A 231 -18.42 -14.26 -6.67
C ALA A 231 -18.57 -14.99 -8.02
N ARG A 232 -17.64 -14.75 -8.96
CA ARG A 232 -17.55 -15.49 -10.23
C ARG A 232 -16.99 -16.90 -10.06
N ASP A 233 -15.99 -17.09 -9.21
CA ASP A 233 -15.36 -18.40 -8.97
C ASP A 233 -16.19 -19.33 -8.07
N LEU A 234 -17.09 -18.79 -7.24
CA LEU A 234 -17.98 -19.53 -6.34
C LEU A 234 -19.37 -19.80 -6.92
N LEU A 235 -19.68 -19.29 -8.12
CA LEU A 235 -21.02 -19.38 -8.76
C LEU A 235 -22.16 -18.81 -7.88
N ILE A 236 -21.87 -17.81 -7.04
CA ILE A 236 -22.86 -17.19 -6.15
C ILE A 236 -23.22 -15.81 -6.69
N SER A 237 -24.52 -15.54 -6.82
CA SER A 237 -25.01 -14.28 -7.41
C SER A 237 -24.61 -13.05 -6.57
N ARG A 238 -24.39 -11.92 -7.25
CA ARG A 238 -24.05 -10.63 -6.62
C ARG A 238 -25.06 -10.21 -5.54
N ASN A 239 -26.32 -10.56 -5.71
CA ASN A 239 -27.40 -10.24 -4.78
C ASN A 239 -27.34 -11.09 -3.50
N THR A 240 -26.92 -12.35 -3.61
CA THR A 240 -26.75 -13.25 -2.46
C THR A 240 -25.63 -12.77 -1.53
N VAL A 241 -24.54 -12.27 -2.11
CA VAL A 241 -23.44 -11.64 -1.36
C VAL A 241 -23.92 -10.38 -0.64
N HIS A 242 -24.70 -9.54 -1.32
CA HIS A 242 -25.26 -8.33 -0.73
C HIS A 242 -26.21 -8.64 0.42
N TYR A 243 -27.06 -9.65 0.25
CA TYR A 243 -27.96 -10.17 1.27
C TYR A 243 -27.21 -10.72 2.49
N MET A 244 -26.12 -11.48 2.29
CA MET A 244 -25.29 -12.01 3.38
C MET A 244 -24.62 -10.88 4.19
N ILE A 245 -24.18 -9.82 3.53
CA ILE A 245 -23.59 -8.65 4.20
C ILE A 245 -24.67 -7.86 4.96
N ALA A 246 -25.84 -7.64 4.37
CA ALA A 246 -26.96 -6.98 5.05
C ALA A 246 -27.46 -7.79 6.26
N LYS A 247 -27.55 -9.11 6.11
CA LYS A 247 -27.87 -10.05 7.19
C LYS A 247 -26.82 -10.00 8.29
N TYR A 248 -25.53 -10.09 7.96
CA TYR A 248 -24.48 -9.99 8.98
C TYR A 248 -24.44 -8.63 9.69
N LYS A 249 -24.72 -7.52 8.97
CA LYS A 249 -24.79 -6.20 9.58
C LYS A 249 -25.92 -6.07 10.60
N SER A 250 -27.05 -6.73 10.36
CA SER A 250 -28.24 -6.69 11.23
C SER A 250 -28.21 -7.75 12.34
N THR A 251 -27.78 -8.98 12.05
CA THR A 251 -27.89 -10.12 12.98
C THR A 251 -26.54 -10.58 13.54
N LYS A 252 -25.42 -10.02 13.07
CA LYS A 252 -24.04 -10.46 13.39
C LYS A 252 -23.76 -11.95 13.15
N CYS A 253 -24.62 -12.65 12.39
CA CYS A 253 -24.52 -14.08 12.13
C CYS A 253 -25.00 -14.44 10.71
N ILE A 254 -24.27 -15.31 10.01
CA ILE A 254 -24.58 -15.74 8.63
C ILE A 254 -25.41 -17.04 8.60
N GLY A 255 -25.47 -17.78 9.71
CA GLY A 255 -26.16 -19.07 9.82
C GLY A 255 -27.66 -19.04 9.52
N ASN A 256 -28.21 -20.18 9.08
CA ASN A 256 -29.65 -20.34 8.88
C ASN A 256 -30.35 -20.53 10.23
N LEU A 257 -31.52 -19.92 10.40
CA LEU A 257 -32.40 -20.21 11.53
C LEU A 257 -32.94 -21.64 11.40
N ILE A 258 -33.08 -22.34 12.53
CA ILE A 258 -33.45 -23.76 12.57
C ILE A 258 -34.93 -23.91 12.18
N GLY A 259 -35.19 -24.63 11.09
CA GLY A 259 -36.53 -24.99 10.64
C GLY A 259 -36.56 -26.38 9.99
N ARG A 260 -37.74 -27.03 10.01
CA ARG A 260 -37.99 -28.36 9.44
C ARG A 260 -37.96 -28.28 7.91
N GLY A 261 -36.93 -28.87 7.29
CA GLY A 261 -36.63 -28.75 5.87
C GLY A 261 -37.69 -29.26 4.88
N ARG A 262 -37.44 -29.01 3.60
CA ARG A 262 -38.31 -29.34 2.46
C ARG A 262 -38.51 -30.87 2.29
N LYS A 263 -39.76 -31.33 2.21
CA LYS A 263 -40.13 -32.74 1.97
C LYS A 263 -39.60 -33.26 0.61
N ARG A 264 -39.25 -34.55 0.55
CA ARG A 264 -38.66 -35.21 -0.64
C ARG A 264 -39.66 -35.28 -1.80
N LYS A 265 -39.17 -35.11 -3.03
CA LYS A 265 -39.96 -35.26 -4.27
C LYS A 265 -40.04 -36.72 -4.76
N THR A 266 -39.20 -37.62 -4.29
CA THR A 266 -39.14 -39.01 -4.75
C THR A 266 -39.81 -39.94 -3.74
N THR A 267 -40.45 -41.00 -4.24
CA THR A 267 -41.03 -42.08 -3.44
C THR A 267 -40.02 -43.23 -3.29
N ALA A 268 -40.22 -44.09 -2.29
CA ALA A 268 -39.33 -45.22 -2.01
C ALA A 268 -39.25 -46.24 -3.18
N HIS A 269 -40.27 -46.28 -4.04
CA HIS A 269 -40.26 -47.08 -5.25
C HIS A 269 -39.34 -46.47 -6.32
N LEU A 270 -39.47 -45.17 -6.57
CA LEU A 270 -38.65 -44.44 -7.54
C LEU A 270 -37.16 -44.48 -7.17
N ASP A 271 -36.85 -44.40 -5.88
CA ASP A 271 -35.48 -44.51 -5.37
C ASP A 271 -34.88 -45.88 -5.70
N ARG A 272 -35.65 -46.97 -5.58
CA ARG A 272 -35.19 -48.33 -5.96
C ARG A 272 -34.92 -48.46 -7.46
N VAL A 273 -35.76 -47.85 -8.31
CA VAL A 273 -35.58 -47.87 -9.77
C VAL A 273 -34.32 -47.10 -10.18
N ILE A 274 -34.11 -45.90 -9.62
CA ILE A 274 -32.90 -45.09 -9.85
C ILE A 274 -31.65 -45.88 -9.46
N GLN A 275 -31.65 -46.50 -8.28
CA GLN A 275 -30.52 -47.27 -7.79
C GLN A 275 -30.21 -48.49 -8.68
N ARG A 276 -31.24 -49.20 -9.15
CA ARG A 276 -31.08 -50.34 -10.06
C ARG A 276 -30.40 -49.91 -11.36
N LYS A 277 -30.91 -48.87 -12.03
CA LYS A 277 -30.35 -48.37 -13.30
C LYS A 277 -28.88 -47.93 -13.18
N ILE A 278 -28.49 -47.31 -12.07
CA ILE A 278 -27.09 -46.92 -11.80
C ILE A 278 -26.21 -48.14 -11.52
N LYS A 279 -26.71 -49.14 -10.78
CA LYS A 279 -25.96 -50.36 -10.48
C LYS A 279 -25.74 -51.24 -11.73
N THR A 280 -26.71 -51.28 -12.65
CA THR A 280 -26.62 -52.05 -13.90
C THR A 280 -25.54 -51.49 -14.84
N ASN A 281 -25.33 -50.17 -14.89
CA ASN A 281 -24.23 -49.58 -15.66
C ASN A 281 -23.56 -48.43 -14.89
N ARG A 282 -22.44 -48.74 -14.22
CA ARG A 282 -21.68 -47.80 -13.39
C ARG A 282 -21.02 -46.64 -14.16
N ARG A 283 -21.00 -46.67 -15.49
CA ARG A 283 -20.47 -45.57 -16.34
C ARG A 283 -21.56 -44.62 -16.84
N LYS A 284 -22.84 -44.92 -16.58
CA LYS A 284 -23.96 -44.11 -17.04
C LYS A 284 -24.06 -42.81 -16.24
N SER A 285 -24.18 -41.67 -16.92
CA SER A 285 -24.28 -40.35 -16.28
C SER A 285 -25.67 -40.13 -15.67
N ALA A 286 -25.77 -39.25 -14.67
CA ALA A 286 -27.06 -38.92 -14.06
C ALA A 286 -28.05 -38.31 -15.07
N LEU A 287 -27.54 -37.61 -16.10
CA LEU A 287 -28.33 -37.11 -17.22
C LEU A 287 -28.91 -38.24 -18.09
N ALA A 288 -28.14 -39.29 -18.38
CA ALA A 288 -28.65 -40.44 -19.13
C ALA A 288 -29.73 -41.19 -18.36
N VAL A 289 -29.57 -41.36 -17.04
CA VAL A 289 -30.59 -41.97 -16.18
C VAL A 289 -31.86 -41.09 -16.11
N LYS A 290 -31.72 -39.77 -16.14
CA LYS A 290 -32.87 -38.84 -16.23
C LYS A 290 -33.68 -39.07 -17.50
N ILE A 291 -33.01 -39.14 -18.65
CA ILE A 291 -33.66 -39.33 -19.95
C ILE A 291 -34.43 -40.65 -19.95
N GLU A 292 -33.82 -41.73 -19.47
CA GLU A 292 -34.46 -43.05 -19.39
C GLU A 292 -35.69 -43.08 -18.48
N LEU A 293 -35.63 -42.42 -17.32
CA LEU A 293 -36.78 -42.34 -16.41
C LEU A 293 -37.94 -41.53 -17.00
N GLN A 294 -37.62 -40.52 -17.81
CA GLN A 294 -38.61 -39.72 -18.49
C GLN A 294 -39.24 -40.47 -19.66
N THR A 295 -38.47 -41.26 -20.42
CA THR A 295 -38.99 -42.04 -21.56
C THR A 295 -39.74 -43.30 -21.13
N GLU A 296 -39.29 -44.01 -20.09
CA GLU A 296 -39.87 -45.31 -19.72
C GLU A 296 -41.03 -45.20 -18.72
N LEU A 297 -41.02 -44.18 -17.84
CA LEU A 297 -41.97 -44.06 -16.73
C LEU A 297 -42.74 -42.74 -16.73
N ASN A 298 -42.48 -41.84 -17.68
CA ASN A 298 -43.05 -40.50 -17.78
C ASN A 298 -42.86 -39.63 -16.52
N ILE A 299 -41.78 -39.87 -15.75
CA ILE A 299 -41.49 -39.14 -14.51
C ILE A 299 -40.43 -38.08 -14.78
N THR A 300 -40.78 -36.81 -14.53
CA THR A 300 -39.85 -35.69 -14.70
C THR A 300 -39.09 -35.41 -13.40
N VAL A 301 -37.81 -35.80 -13.36
CA VAL A 301 -36.93 -35.61 -12.20
C VAL A 301 -35.68 -34.80 -12.61
N SER A 302 -35.13 -33.97 -11.72
CA SER A 302 -33.87 -33.26 -11.99
C SER A 302 -32.66 -34.20 -11.88
N GLU A 303 -31.62 -33.94 -12.67
CA GLU A 303 -30.33 -34.66 -12.59
C GLU A 303 -29.77 -34.66 -11.16
N SER A 304 -29.84 -33.50 -10.49
CA SER A 304 -29.41 -33.34 -9.10
C SER A 304 -30.16 -34.23 -8.10
N THR A 305 -31.39 -34.62 -8.41
CA THR A 305 -32.16 -35.54 -7.56
C THR A 305 -31.68 -36.97 -7.74
N ILE A 306 -31.38 -37.38 -8.96
CA ILE A 306 -30.78 -38.68 -9.28
C ILE A 306 -29.39 -38.79 -8.63
N SER A 307 -28.55 -37.76 -8.73
CA SER A 307 -27.25 -37.71 -8.05
C SER A 307 -27.38 -37.80 -6.53
N ARG A 308 -28.38 -37.14 -5.93
CA ARG A 308 -28.66 -37.25 -4.48
C ARG A 308 -29.08 -38.68 -4.09
N ARG A 309 -29.91 -39.36 -4.89
CA ARG A 309 -30.27 -40.77 -4.64
C ARG A 309 -29.06 -41.70 -4.76
N ALA A 310 -28.15 -41.43 -5.68
CA ALA A 310 -26.91 -42.18 -5.84
C ALA A 310 -25.96 -41.98 -4.64
N HIS A 311 -25.80 -40.74 -4.16
CA HIS A 311 -24.97 -40.45 -3.00
C HIS A 311 -25.47 -41.12 -1.71
N GLU A 312 -26.79 -41.26 -1.54
CA GLU A 312 -27.40 -41.95 -0.38
C GLU A 312 -27.00 -43.43 -0.29
N ILE A 313 -26.61 -44.06 -1.40
CA ILE A 313 -26.07 -45.43 -1.44
C ILE A 313 -24.55 -45.47 -1.65
N GLY A 314 -23.87 -44.34 -1.43
CA GLY A 314 -22.41 -44.23 -1.52
C GLY A 314 -21.83 -44.20 -2.93
N LEU A 315 -22.66 -44.03 -3.97
CA LEU A 315 -22.21 -43.95 -5.36
C LEU A 315 -22.06 -42.50 -5.79
N TYR A 316 -20.83 -42.07 -6.10
CA TYR A 316 -20.52 -40.71 -6.50
C TYR A 316 -20.06 -40.64 -7.95
N GLY A 317 -20.57 -39.65 -8.70
CA GLY A 317 -20.03 -39.32 -10.02
C GLY A 317 -18.57 -38.89 -9.90
N ARG A 318 -17.70 -39.45 -10.74
CA ARG A 318 -16.29 -39.08 -10.85
C ARG A 318 -15.92 -38.93 -12.31
N VAL A 319 -15.23 -37.84 -12.64
CA VAL A 319 -14.64 -37.60 -13.95
C VAL A 319 -13.14 -37.88 -13.83
N ALA A 320 -12.61 -38.73 -14.69
CA ALA A 320 -11.17 -38.99 -14.74
C ALA A 320 -10.43 -37.68 -15.07
N ARG A 321 -9.55 -37.20 -14.19
CA ARG A 321 -8.77 -35.99 -14.43
C ARG A 321 -7.68 -36.27 -15.47
N LYS A 322 -7.70 -35.55 -16.60
CA LYS A 322 -6.57 -35.54 -17.53
C LYS A 322 -5.43 -34.76 -16.87
N LYS A 323 -4.33 -35.45 -16.57
CA LYS A 323 -3.12 -34.86 -15.99
C LYS A 323 -2.18 -34.39 -17.11
N PRO A 324 -1.41 -33.30 -16.93
CA PRO A 324 -0.35 -32.94 -17.85
C PRO A 324 0.66 -34.08 -17.99
N LEU A 325 1.14 -34.32 -19.20
CA LEU A 325 2.10 -35.38 -19.48
C LEU A 325 3.45 -35.02 -18.85
N VAL A 326 3.87 -35.76 -17.81
CA VAL A 326 5.17 -35.54 -17.16
C VAL A 326 6.26 -36.10 -18.06
N THR A 327 6.99 -35.19 -18.72
CA THR A 327 8.12 -35.53 -19.58
C THR A 327 9.20 -36.32 -18.80
N LYS A 328 9.99 -37.13 -19.51
CA LYS A 328 11.07 -37.95 -18.90
C LYS A 328 12.08 -37.07 -18.14
N ALA A 329 12.37 -35.87 -18.66
CA ALA A 329 13.21 -34.87 -18.01
C ALA A 329 12.60 -34.33 -16.70
N ASN A 330 11.30 -34.01 -16.69
CA ASN A 330 10.63 -33.52 -15.48
C ASN A 330 10.52 -34.60 -14.40
N ARG A 331 10.40 -35.88 -14.77
CA ARG A 331 10.51 -37.01 -13.83
C ARG A 331 11.89 -37.06 -13.17
N GLY A 332 12.96 -36.93 -13.95
CA GLY A 332 14.32 -36.89 -13.43
C GLY A 332 14.54 -35.75 -12.43
N LYS A 333 14.12 -34.53 -12.78
CA LYS A 333 14.21 -33.35 -11.91
C LYS A 333 13.42 -33.53 -10.60
N ARG A 334 12.21 -34.09 -10.67
CA ARG A 334 11.37 -34.34 -9.48
C ARG A 334 11.99 -35.40 -8.55
N VAL A 335 12.59 -36.45 -9.11
CA VAL A 335 13.28 -37.48 -8.31
C VAL A 335 14.54 -36.91 -7.66
N GLN A 336 15.34 -36.12 -8.38
CA GLN A 336 16.51 -35.44 -7.80
C GLN A 336 16.11 -34.49 -6.68
N TYR A 337 15.05 -33.70 -6.88
CA TYR A 337 14.52 -32.81 -5.86
C TYR A 337 14.07 -33.59 -4.61
N ALA A 338 13.28 -34.65 -4.79
CA ALA A 338 12.79 -35.46 -3.69
C ALA A 338 13.93 -36.16 -2.92
N ARG A 339 14.97 -36.65 -3.61
CA ARG A 339 16.16 -37.22 -2.98
C ARG A 339 16.95 -36.17 -2.21
N LYS A 340 17.12 -34.97 -2.75
CA LYS A 340 17.90 -33.88 -2.14
C LYS A 340 17.30 -33.37 -0.83
N TYR A 341 15.97 -33.39 -0.70
CA TYR A 341 15.29 -32.81 0.47
C TYR A 341 14.54 -33.84 1.32
N ARG A 342 14.76 -35.14 1.10
CA ARG A 342 14.05 -36.25 1.76
C ARG A 342 14.11 -36.19 3.29
N GLU A 343 15.25 -35.79 3.83
CA GLU A 343 15.55 -35.82 5.27
C GLU A 343 15.32 -34.49 5.97
N LYS A 344 14.75 -33.49 5.28
CA LYS A 344 14.55 -32.17 5.88
C LYS A 344 13.39 -32.17 6.89
N PRO A 345 13.58 -31.60 8.08
CA PRO A 345 12.57 -31.58 9.13
C PRO A 345 11.39 -30.66 8.77
N LEU A 346 10.24 -30.87 9.42
CA LEU A 346 9.01 -30.08 9.18
C LEU A 346 9.25 -28.57 9.30
N GLY A 347 10.11 -28.14 10.24
CA GLY A 347 10.48 -26.73 10.43
C GLY A 347 11.20 -26.09 9.24
N PHE A 348 11.95 -26.87 8.46
CA PHE A 348 12.55 -26.40 7.21
C PHE A 348 11.46 -26.11 6.17
N TRP A 349 10.54 -27.05 5.98
CA TRP A 349 9.44 -26.93 5.02
C TRP A 349 8.46 -25.79 5.35
N ASN A 350 8.29 -25.45 6.62
CA ASN A 350 7.48 -24.31 7.05
C ASN A 350 8.03 -22.95 6.59
N ASN A 351 9.31 -22.89 6.16
CA ASN A 351 9.97 -21.68 5.69
C ASN A 351 10.20 -21.66 4.16
N VAL A 352 9.84 -22.74 3.44
CA VAL A 352 10.01 -22.86 1.99
C VAL A 352 8.76 -22.36 1.29
N LEU A 353 8.90 -21.30 0.48
CA LEU A 353 7.82 -20.75 -0.33
C LEU A 353 7.87 -21.35 -1.74
N TRP A 354 6.76 -21.93 -2.19
CA TRP A 354 6.63 -22.48 -3.54
C TRP A 354 6.13 -21.36 -4.47
N SER A 355 6.93 -21.03 -5.49
CA SER A 355 6.70 -19.88 -6.37
C SER A 355 6.04 -20.23 -7.72
N ASP A 356 5.71 -21.50 -7.97
CA ASP A 356 5.10 -21.91 -9.24
C ASP A 356 3.58 -22.10 -9.13
N GLU A 357 2.89 -21.13 -9.74
CA GLU A 357 1.54 -21.23 -10.31
C GLU A 357 0.33 -21.16 -9.34
N SER A 358 -0.43 -20.07 -9.48
CA SER A 358 -1.74 -19.78 -8.86
C SER A 358 -1.75 -19.81 -7.32
N ILE A 359 -1.77 -18.63 -6.67
CA ILE A 359 -1.92 -18.50 -5.22
C ILE A 359 -3.15 -19.31 -4.77
N PRO A 360 -2.99 -20.50 -4.18
CA PRO A 360 -4.12 -21.28 -3.72
C PRO A 360 -4.67 -20.58 -2.47
N SER A 361 -5.94 -20.76 -2.15
CA SER A 361 -6.56 -20.27 -0.91
C SER A 361 -5.78 -20.58 0.39
N LYS A 362 -4.79 -21.49 0.33
CA LYS A 362 -3.87 -21.87 1.40
C LYS A 362 -2.66 -20.95 1.62
N ALA A 363 -2.37 -19.97 0.76
CA ALA A 363 -1.25 -19.03 0.95
C ALA A 363 -1.63 -17.74 1.71
N HIS A 364 -2.93 -17.41 1.79
CA HIS A 364 -3.44 -16.27 2.55
C HIS A 364 -3.08 -16.29 4.06
N PRO A 365 -3.13 -17.44 4.77
CA PRO A 365 -2.77 -17.52 6.19
C PRO A 365 -1.28 -17.26 6.49
N LEU A 366 -0.37 -17.60 5.56
CA LEU A 366 1.07 -17.36 5.74
C LEU A 366 1.42 -15.88 5.50
N LEU A 367 0.79 -15.26 4.51
CA LEU A 367 1.00 -13.84 4.22
C LEU A 367 0.45 -12.94 5.33
N ILE A 368 -0.75 -13.23 5.83
CA ILE A 368 -1.35 -12.45 6.92
C ILE A 368 -0.53 -12.62 8.21
N ARG A 369 0.00 -13.81 8.50
CA ARG A 369 0.87 -14.02 9.66
C ARG A 369 2.15 -13.18 9.57
N LYS A 370 2.76 -13.06 8.38
CA LYS A 370 3.94 -12.20 8.17
C LYS A 370 3.60 -10.72 8.41
N ILE A 371 2.46 -10.27 7.91
CA ILE A 371 2.01 -8.88 8.10
C ILE A 371 1.73 -8.61 9.58
N LEU A 372 0.90 -9.44 10.23
CA LEU A 372 0.54 -9.24 11.63
C LEU A 372 1.76 -9.25 12.55
N LYS A 373 2.77 -10.10 12.29
CA LYS A 373 4.04 -10.08 13.04
C LYS A 373 4.85 -8.78 12.87
N SER A 374 4.64 -8.06 11.77
CA SER A 374 5.28 -6.78 11.49
C SER A 374 4.53 -5.56 12.04
N LEU A 375 3.35 -5.75 12.65
CA LEU A 375 2.53 -4.68 13.22
C LEU A 375 2.71 -4.56 14.74
N TRP A 376 2.44 -3.36 15.24
CA TRP A 376 2.23 -3.02 16.64
C TRP A 376 0.74 -3.12 16.98
N PHE A 377 0.44 -3.53 18.20
CA PHE A 377 -0.91 -3.69 18.71
C PHE A 377 -1.07 -2.99 20.05
N VAL A 378 -2.29 -2.53 20.32
CA VAL A 378 -2.68 -1.94 21.61
C VAL A 378 -3.90 -2.68 22.14
N ILE A 379 -4.04 -2.74 23.46
CA ILE A 379 -5.17 -3.39 24.13
C ILE A 379 -6.29 -2.37 24.30
N ALA A 380 -7.51 -2.73 23.95
CA ALA A 380 -8.64 -1.79 23.88
C ALA A 380 -9.07 -1.20 25.24
N SER A 381 -8.69 -1.82 26.37
CA SER A 381 -9.21 -1.48 27.71
C SER A 381 -8.24 -0.71 28.62
N THR A 382 -7.01 -0.46 28.21
CA THR A 382 -5.99 0.13 29.09
C THR A 382 -5.89 1.65 28.93
N GLU A 383 -6.02 2.40 30.03
CA GLU A 383 -5.84 3.86 30.09
C GLU A 383 -4.45 4.32 29.62
N LYS A 384 -3.45 3.42 29.66
CA LYS A 384 -2.11 3.61 29.11
C LYS A 384 -1.97 2.79 27.82
N ALA A 385 -1.68 3.46 26.70
CA ALA A 385 -1.54 2.83 25.38
C ALA A 385 -0.21 2.08 25.23
N ARG A 386 -0.05 0.97 25.97
CA ARG A 386 1.11 0.07 25.80
C ARG A 386 1.05 -0.63 24.44
N ARG A 387 2.21 -0.70 23.77
CA ARG A 387 2.37 -1.32 22.46
C ARG A 387 2.96 -2.71 22.56
N TYR A 388 2.33 -3.66 21.91
CA TYR A 388 2.74 -5.05 21.90
C TYR A 388 3.05 -5.55 20.48
N ARG A 389 3.85 -6.60 20.40
CA ARG A 389 4.10 -7.36 19.17
C ARG A 389 3.41 -8.71 19.21
N LEU A 390 3.01 -9.19 18.04
CA LEU A 390 2.44 -10.53 17.91
C LEU A 390 3.55 -11.60 17.88
N LYS A 391 3.55 -12.49 18.86
CA LYS A 391 4.45 -13.65 18.93
C LYS A 391 3.90 -14.82 18.13
N SER A 392 2.68 -15.24 18.49
CA SER A 392 2.02 -16.41 17.92
C SER A 392 0.49 -16.36 18.10
N PHE A 393 -0.18 -17.43 17.65
CA PHE A 393 -1.60 -17.65 17.88
C PHE A 393 -1.75 -18.90 18.74
N GLY A 394 -2.57 -18.83 19.77
CA GLY A 394 -2.91 -19.94 20.65
C GLY A 394 -4.10 -20.77 20.15
N ARG A 395 -4.65 -21.56 21.06
CA ARG A 395 -5.90 -22.32 20.83
C ARG A 395 -7.11 -21.37 20.81
N PRO A 396 -8.29 -21.81 20.32
CA PRO A 396 -9.54 -21.07 20.46
C PRO A 396 -9.77 -20.58 21.90
N ALA A 397 -10.35 -19.39 22.08
CA ALA A 397 -10.51 -18.79 23.41
C ALA A 397 -11.32 -19.66 24.40
N ASN A 398 -12.28 -20.46 23.90
CA ASN A 398 -13.04 -21.42 24.69
C ASN A 398 -12.25 -22.69 25.10
N GLU A 399 -11.11 -22.95 24.46
CA GLU A 399 -10.27 -24.13 24.73
C GLU A 399 -8.92 -23.77 25.36
N HIS A 400 -8.47 -22.52 25.18
CA HIS A 400 -7.21 -22.04 25.71
C HIS A 400 -7.33 -21.86 27.22
N LYS A 401 -6.50 -22.59 27.97
CA LYS A 401 -6.47 -22.55 29.43
C LYS A 401 -5.19 -21.89 29.90
N TYR A 402 -5.28 -21.14 31.00
CA TYR A 402 -4.12 -20.61 31.70
C TYR A 402 -4.28 -20.87 33.21
N THR A 403 -3.15 -20.89 33.90
CA THR A 403 -3.10 -21.15 35.35
C THR A 403 -3.45 -19.86 36.09
N LYS A 404 -4.57 -19.84 36.83
CA LYS A 404 -5.00 -18.66 37.59
C LYS A 404 -4.27 -18.55 38.94
N ASN A 405 -4.23 -19.66 39.70
CA ASN A 405 -3.53 -19.79 40.97
C ASN A 405 -2.92 -21.21 41.03
N GLU A 406 -1.60 -21.35 40.90
CA GLU A 406 -0.68 -22.52 41.06
C GLU A 406 -1.13 -23.98 40.74
N SER A 407 -2.37 -24.24 40.36
CA SER A 407 -2.95 -25.54 40.00
C SER A 407 -4.35 -25.44 39.36
N GLU A 408 -5.09 -24.32 39.50
CA GLU A 408 -6.40 -24.16 38.83
C GLU A 408 -6.26 -23.67 37.38
N GLN A 409 -6.78 -24.46 36.44
CA GLN A 409 -6.81 -24.14 35.01
C GLN A 409 -8.18 -23.57 34.63
N ILE A 410 -8.21 -22.32 34.20
CA ILE A 410 -9.43 -21.64 33.75
C ILE A 410 -9.30 -21.30 32.26
N THR A 411 -10.41 -21.36 31.52
CA THR A 411 -10.38 -20.96 30.10
C THR A 411 -10.31 -19.44 29.97
N VAL A 412 -9.82 -18.94 28.83
CA VAL A 412 -9.84 -17.49 28.56
C VAL A 412 -11.26 -16.94 28.54
N VAL A 413 -12.24 -17.69 28.01
CA VAL A 413 -13.67 -17.28 28.05
C VAL A 413 -14.16 -17.14 29.48
N ASP A 414 -13.92 -18.14 30.33
CA ASP A 414 -14.40 -18.15 31.70
C ASP A 414 -13.71 -17.05 32.51
N TYR A 415 -12.41 -16.81 32.29
CA TYR A 415 -11.71 -15.70 32.94
C TYR A 415 -12.32 -14.34 32.68
N PHE A 416 -12.53 -13.99 31.41
CA PHE A 416 -13.06 -12.67 31.06
C PHE A 416 -14.50 -12.51 31.56
N ARG A 417 -15.28 -13.59 31.55
CA ARG A 417 -16.63 -13.59 32.13
C ARG A 417 -16.59 -13.41 33.65
N ASP A 418 -15.75 -14.17 34.35
CA ASP A 418 -15.81 -14.28 35.81
C ASP A 418 -15.01 -13.15 36.50
N THR A 419 -13.96 -12.64 35.87
CA THR A 419 -13.07 -11.60 36.44
C THR A 419 -13.43 -10.20 35.95
N TRP A 420 -13.81 -10.07 34.68
CA TRP A 420 -14.05 -8.77 34.03
C TRP A 420 -15.53 -8.53 33.68
N ASN A 421 -16.43 -9.47 34.03
CA ASN A 421 -17.84 -9.46 33.64
C ASN A 421 -18.05 -9.21 32.12
N TYR A 422 -17.11 -9.70 31.31
CA TYR A 422 -17.05 -9.44 29.88
C TYR A 422 -17.31 -10.72 29.07
N ARG A 423 -18.33 -10.70 28.22
CA ARG A 423 -18.73 -11.86 27.40
C ARG A 423 -18.09 -11.79 26.01
N LEU A 424 -17.17 -12.71 25.74
CA LEU A 424 -16.51 -12.80 24.44
C LEU A 424 -17.51 -13.14 23.32
N CYS A 425 -17.45 -12.39 22.23
CA CYS A 425 -18.28 -12.63 21.04
C CYS A 425 -17.69 -13.72 20.14
N TYR A 426 -16.36 -13.79 20.06
CA TYR A 426 -15.63 -14.68 19.15
C TYR A 426 -14.89 -15.80 19.88
N THR A 427 -15.62 -16.54 20.72
CA THR A 427 -15.09 -17.62 21.58
C THR A 427 -14.36 -18.74 20.81
N HIS A 428 -14.74 -18.99 19.56
CA HIS A 428 -14.18 -20.02 18.69
C HIS A 428 -12.92 -19.58 17.94
N LEU A 429 -12.57 -18.29 17.99
CA LEU A 429 -11.37 -17.78 17.34
C LEU A 429 -10.13 -17.97 18.23
N PRO A 430 -8.93 -18.17 17.64
CA PRO A 430 -7.71 -18.34 18.41
C PRO A 430 -7.38 -17.08 19.23
N VAL A 431 -6.82 -17.28 20.42
CA VAL A 431 -6.21 -16.17 21.17
C VAL A 431 -4.90 -15.76 20.50
N VAL A 432 -4.51 -14.50 20.69
CA VAL A 432 -3.20 -14.00 20.28
C VAL A 432 -2.25 -13.98 21.45
N GLU A 433 -1.04 -14.47 21.22
CA GLU A 433 0.08 -14.33 22.15
C GLU A 433 0.81 -13.02 21.80
N LEU A 434 0.61 -12.01 22.63
CA LEU A 434 1.29 -10.73 22.55
C LEU A 434 2.48 -10.72 23.50
N TYR A 435 3.53 -10.01 23.15
CA TYR A 435 4.66 -9.76 24.04
C TYR A 435 5.09 -8.31 23.93
N ASP A 436 5.68 -7.83 25.01
CA ASP A 436 6.35 -6.54 25.02
C ASP A 436 7.77 -6.76 24.47
N PRO A 437 8.22 -6.03 23.43
CA PRO A 437 9.59 -6.15 22.94
C PRO A 437 10.67 -5.94 24.01
N ASP A 438 10.38 -5.15 25.03
CA ASP A 438 11.31 -4.82 26.10
C ASP A 438 11.26 -5.85 27.24
N ASP A 439 10.18 -6.63 27.35
CA ASP A 439 10.07 -7.83 28.20
C ASP A 439 9.65 -9.06 27.38
N LYS A 440 10.63 -9.66 26.70
CA LYS A 440 10.41 -10.82 25.82
C LYS A 440 10.04 -12.10 26.58
N ASN A 441 10.29 -12.13 27.89
CA ASN A 441 10.03 -13.31 28.72
C ASN A 441 8.56 -13.37 29.14
N GLN A 442 7.91 -12.22 29.29
CA GLN A 442 6.48 -12.15 29.55
C GLN A 442 5.67 -12.24 28.26
N SER A 443 4.59 -13.02 28.28
CA SER A 443 3.65 -13.12 27.15
C SER A 443 2.22 -13.08 27.65
N TYR A 444 1.37 -12.36 26.92
CA TYR A 444 -0.02 -12.10 27.25
C TYR A 444 -0.91 -12.78 26.21
N PHE A 445 -1.77 -13.69 26.66
CA PHE A 445 -2.75 -14.36 25.80
C PHE A 445 -4.07 -13.61 25.85
N LEU A 446 -4.44 -12.97 24.73
CA LEU A 446 -5.64 -12.15 24.66
C LEU A 446 -6.58 -12.61 23.55
N PRO A 447 -7.90 -12.55 23.75
CA PRO A 447 -8.87 -12.67 22.68
C PRO A 447 -8.61 -11.63 21.59
N MET A 448 -8.67 -12.02 20.31
CA MET A 448 -8.46 -11.08 19.20
C MET A 448 -9.41 -9.88 19.22
N GLU A 449 -10.59 -10.01 19.84
CA GLU A 449 -11.56 -8.92 19.95
C GLU A 449 -11.18 -7.83 20.95
N LEU A 450 -10.15 -8.03 21.78
CA LEU A 450 -9.66 -7.03 22.74
C LEU A 450 -8.36 -6.34 22.28
N VAL A 451 -7.91 -6.67 21.06
CA VAL A 451 -6.64 -6.21 20.51
C VAL A 451 -6.91 -5.35 19.28
N ASN A 452 -6.36 -4.15 19.24
CA ASN A 452 -6.45 -3.23 18.11
C ASN A 452 -5.09 -3.10 17.42
N VAL A 453 -5.09 -2.91 16.10
CA VAL A 453 -3.90 -2.49 15.36
C VAL A 453 -3.58 -1.05 15.77
N ASP A 454 -2.35 -0.82 16.23
CA ASP A 454 -1.93 0.51 16.68
C ASP A 454 -2.00 1.54 15.55
N GLU A 455 -2.36 2.78 15.89
CA GLU A 455 -2.49 3.86 14.92
C GLU A 455 -1.13 4.43 14.49
N GLY A 456 -1.10 5.07 13.32
CA GLY A 456 0.11 5.74 12.83
C GLY A 456 1.16 4.83 12.21
N GLN A 457 0.83 3.55 11.99
CA GLN A 457 1.74 2.59 11.38
C GLN A 457 1.67 2.65 9.85
N PRO A 458 2.80 2.95 9.15
CA PRO A 458 2.79 3.03 7.70
C PRO A 458 2.52 1.66 7.07
N ASN A 459 1.71 1.64 6.01
CA ASN A 459 1.49 0.44 5.22
C ASN A 459 2.71 0.20 4.31
N LEU A 460 3.51 -0.81 4.66
CA LEU A 460 4.71 -1.20 3.92
C LEU A 460 4.41 -2.18 2.79
N GLN A 461 3.16 -2.64 2.64
CA GLN A 461 2.79 -3.57 1.58
C GLN A 461 2.52 -2.83 0.27
N PRO A 462 2.93 -3.39 -0.88
CA PRO A 462 2.52 -2.88 -2.18
C PRO A 462 1.00 -2.81 -2.26
N LEU A 463 0.47 -1.67 -2.69
CA LEU A 463 -0.96 -1.53 -2.91
C LEU A 463 -1.38 -2.37 -4.11
N THR A 464 -2.60 -2.84 -4.05
CA THR A 464 -3.19 -3.58 -5.16
C THR A 464 -3.75 -2.64 -6.22
N SER A 465 -4.08 -3.13 -7.41
CA SER A 465 -4.66 -2.29 -8.48
C SER A 465 -5.97 -1.60 -8.06
N GLU A 466 -6.81 -2.25 -7.25
CA GLU A 466 -8.06 -1.63 -6.74
C GLU A 466 -7.76 -0.56 -5.69
N GLN A 467 -6.80 -0.81 -4.79
CA GLN A 467 -6.34 0.19 -3.81
C GLN A 467 -5.68 1.39 -4.50
N HIS A 468 -4.82 1.15 -5.49
CA HIS A 468 -4.21 2.20 -6.31
C HIS A 468 -5.27 3.05 -7.00
N ALA A 469 -6.28 2.44 -7.63
CA ALA A 469 -7.35 3.20 -8.28
C ALA A 469 -8.13 4.08 -7.30
N LYS A 470 -8.48 3.54 -6.11
CA LYS A 470 -9.14 4.33 -5.06
C LYS A 470 -8.25 5.43 -4.51
N ALA A 471 -6.97 5.14 -4.30
CA ALA A 471 -6.00 6.13 -3.85
C ALA A 471 -5.88 7.25 -4.87
N THR A 472 -5.59 6.93 -6.14
CA THR A 472 -5.51 7.92 -7.23
C THR A 472 -6.75 8.81 -7.28
N ASN A 473 -7.94 8.24 -7.25
CA ASN A 473 -9.18 9.02 -7.28
C ASN A 473 -9.34 9.97 -6.08
N LYS A 474 -8.79 9.61 -4.91
CA LYS A 474 -8.80 10.46 -3.72
C LYS A 474 -7.64 11.47 -3.66
N THR A 475 -6.52 11.18 -4.33
CA THR A 475 -5.30 12.01 -4.29
C THR A 475 -5.17 12.98 -5.46
N VAL A 476 -5.93 12.80 -6.54
CA VAL A 476 -5.92 13.71 -7.69
C VAL A 476 -6.56 15.04 -7.27
N VAL A 477 -5.75 16.10 -7.34
CA VAL A 477 -6.13 17.46 -6.94
C VAL A 477 -5.76 18.43 -8.07
N HIS A 478 -6.65 19.37 -8.37
CA HIS A 478 -6.37 20.39 -9.38
C HIS A 478 -5.21 21.30 -8.94
N PRO A 479 -4.34 21.79 -9.83
CA PRO A 479 -3.20 22.61 -9.44
C PRO A 479 -3.49 23.83 -8.55
N ASP A 480 -4.63 24.51 -8.75
CA ASP A 480 -5.04 25.67 -7.92
C ASP A 480 -5.45 25.26 -6.51
N GLU A 481 -6.10 24.11 -6.37
CA GLU A 481 -6.45 23.56 -5.06
C GLU A 481 -5.19 23.06 -4.34
N CYS A 482 -4.28 22.41 -5.07
CA CYS A 482 -2.97 22.02 -4.53
C CYS A 482 -2.18 23.22 -4.01
N TYR A 483 -2.17 24.34 -4.75
CA TYR A 483 -1.58 25.61 -4.30
C TYR A 483 -2.20 26.11 -2.99
N ARG A 484 -3.54 26.16 -2.90
CA ARG A 484 -4.25 26.58 -1.68
C ARG A 484 -3.96 25.67 -0.49
N MET A 485 -3.89 24.36 -0.70
CA MET A 485 -3.54 23.38 0.34
C MET A 485 -2.12 23.59 0.85
N ILE A 486 -1.14 23.80 -0.04
CA ILE A 486 0.26 24.05 0.35
C ILE A 486 0.36 25.35 1.16
N ARG A 487 -0.32 26.42 0.74
CA ARG A 487 -0.34 27.69 1.47
C ARG A 487 -0.95 27.53 2.86
N ARG A 488 -2.09 26.84 2.96
CA ARG A 488 -2.72 26.51 4.26
C ARG A 488 -1.75 25.77 5.19
N VAL A 489 -1.03 24.77 4.69
CA VAL A 489 -0.02 24.05 5.48
C VAL A 489 1.05 25.03 5.99
N ALA A 490 1.57 25.90 5.13
CA ALA A 490 2.58 26.88 5.52
C ALA A 490 2.06 27.89 6.57
N ASP A 491 0.79 28.30 6.49
CA ASP A 491 0.14 29.19 7.46
C ASP A 491 -0.05 28.50 8.83
N GLU A 492 -0.55 27.26 8.83
CA GLU A 492 -0.79 26.46 10.04
C GLU A 492 0.50 26.16 10.80
N ARG A 493 1.64 26.16 10.11
CA ARG A 493 2.97 25.95 10.71
C ARG A 493 3.43 27.07 11.63
N ARG A 494 2.84 28.27 11.53
CA ARG A 494 3.12 29.43 12.39
C ARG A 494 4.62 29.64 12.67
N PHE A 495 5.47 29.62 11.64
CA PHE A 495 6.94 29.65 11.79
C PHE A 495 7.49 30.83 12.62
N LYS A 496 6.75 31.96 12.70
CA LYS A 496 7.11 33.10 13.55
C LYS A 496 7.01 32.82 15.05
N GLN A 497 6.19 31.84 15.45
CA GLN A 497 5.96 31.43 16.85
C GLN A 497 6.77 30.17 17.20
N ASP A 498 7.60 29.66 16.28
CA ASP A 498 8.40 28.48 16.53
C ASP A 498 9.59 28.85 17.45
N PRO A 499 9.64 28.32 18.68
CA PRO A 499 10.62 28.76 19.68
C PRO A 499 12.06 28.43 19.29
N TYR A 500 12.27 27.40 18.45
CA TYR A 500 13.60 26.99 18.01
C TYR A 500 14.10 27.88 16.86
N LEU A 501 13.21 28.25 15.93
CA LEU A 501 13.53 29.16 14.83
C LEU A 501 13.71 30.60 15.33
N GLU A 502 12.86 31.07 16.25
CA GLU A 502 12.95 32.41 16.84
C GLU A 502 14.30 32.62 17.53
N LYS A 503 14.79 31.62 18.28
CA LYS A 503 16.08 31.68 18.97
C LYS A 503 17.26 31.89 18.02
N LEU A 504 17.16 31.38 16.79
CA LEU A 504 18.15 31.58 15.73
C LEU A 504 17.87 32.80 14.86
N GLY A 505 16.79 33.53 15.14
CA GLY A 505 16.37 34.65 14.31
C GLY A 505 16.02 34.21 12.89
N LEU A 506 15.48 33.00 12.75
CA LEU A 506 15.02 32.42 11.49
C LEU A 506 13.50 32.51 11.39
N THR A 507 12.99 32.76 10.19
CA THR A 507 11.56 32.64 9.90
C THR A 507 11.36 32.26 8.44
N VAL A 508 10.10 32.07 8.02
CA VAL A 508 9.74 31.71 6.64
C VAL A 508 8.81 32.78 6.08
N GLY A 509 9.10 33.27 4.89
CA GLY A 509 8.22 34.19 4.14
C GLY A 509 7.03 33.44 3.57
N VAL A 510 6.04 33.10 4.40
CA VAL A 510 4.86 32.33 3.98
C VAL A 510 4.02 33.08 2.93
N ASP A 511 3.94 34.41 3.03
CA ASP A 511 3.26 35.26 2.05
C ASP A 511 4.10 35.53 0.78
N GLU A 512 5.36 35.10 0.77
CA GLU A 512 6.35 35.37 -0.29
C GLU A 512 6.73 34.08 -1.03
N MET A 513 5.74 33.20 -1.25
CA MET A 513 5.91 32.01 -2.08
C MET A 513 6.53 32.41 -3.43
N LEU A 514 7.67 31.81 -3.78
CA LEU A 514 8.49 32.31 -4.88
C LEU A 514 7.73 32.24 -6.20
N MET A 515 7.64 33.38 -6.88
CA MET A 515 7.24 33.48 -8.28
C MET A 515 8.49 33.55 -9.14
N LEU A 516 8.63 32.59 -10.05
CA LEU A 516 9.78 32.53 -10.95
C LEU A 516 9.35 32.84 -12.38
N PRO A 517 10.13 33.64 -13.12
CA PRO A 517 9.95 33.81 -14.54
C PRO A 517 10.31 32.51 -15.27
N ALA A 518 9.41 32.02 -16.10
CA ALA A 518 9.57 30.83 -16.92
C ALA A 518 9.26 31.14 -18.39
N ARG A 519 9.48 30.14 -19.26
CA ARG A 519 9.30 30.26 -20.70
C ARG A 519 8.55 29.07 -21.27
N ILE A 520 7.50 29.34 -22.04
CA ILE A 520 6.82 28.34 -22.86
C ILE A 520 7.60 28.24 -24.17
N LEU A 521 8.31 27.13 -24.34
CA LEU A 521 9.01 26.84 -25.58
C LEU A 521 7.99 26.60 -26.72
N PRO A 522 8.26 27.08 -27.94
CA PRO A 522 7.42 26.76 -29.08
C PRO A 522 7.39 25.24 -29.29
N PRO A 523 6.25 24.64 -29.65
CA PRO A 523 6.17 23.21 -29.88
C PRO A 523 7.06 22.82 -31.07
N SER A 524 7.71 21.66 -30.97
CA SER A 524 8.46 21.09 -32.09
C SER A 524 7.54 20.80 -33.26
N LYS A 525 8.05 20.99 -34.48
CA LYS A 525 7.35 20.61 -35.72
C LYS A 525 7.33 19.09 -35.82
N ILE A 526 6.14 18.51 -35.96
CA ILE A 526 5.98 17.07 -36.17
C ILE A 526 5.66 16.85 -37.64
N ILE A 527 6.51 16.11 -38.34
CA ILE A 527 6.44 15.93 -39.79
C ILE A 527 5.91 14.52 -40.10
N TYR A 528 4.88 14.46 -40.94
CA TYR A 528 4.30 13.24 -41.50
C TYR A 528 4.19 13.39 -43.03
N LYS A 529 3.91 12.30 -43.74
CA LYS A 529 3.62 12.35 -45.17
C LYS A 529 2.15 12.63 -45.43
N SER A 530 1.85 13.47 -46.42
CA SER A 530 0.46 13.75 -46.81
C SER A 530 -0.29 12.47 -47.17
N SER A 531 -1.52 12.31 -46.67
CA SER A 531 -2.44 11.22 -47.05
C SER A 531 -3.05 11.42 -48.45
N HIS A 532 -3.15 12.66 -48.92
CA HIS A 532 -3.87 13.04 -50.13
C HIS A 532 -2.92 13.32 -51.31
N GLY A 533 -2.18 12.32 -51.77
CA GLY A 533 -1.52 12.29 -53.10
C GLY A 533 -0.55 13.41 -53.49
N ALA A 534 -0.43 14.49 -52.71
CA ALA A 534 0.46 15.61 -52.97
C ALA A 534 1.85 15.24 -52.42
N HIS A 535 2.85 15.32 -53.29
CA HIS A 535 4.25 15.21 -52.90
C HIS A 535 4.57 16.32 -51.88
N GLY A 536 4.67 15.94 -50.61
CA GLY A 536 5.07 16.88 -49.56
C GLY A 536 4.93 16.33 -48.15
N ASP A 537 5.88 16.75 -47.33
CA ASP A 537 5.84 16.68 -45.87
C ASP A 537 4.71 17.57 -45.34
N VAL A 538 3.91 17.05 -44.43
CA VAL A 538 2.84 17.76 -43.71
C VAL A 538 3.29 17.96 -42.27
N ILE A 539 3.20 19.21 -41.81
CA ILE A 539 3.49 19.56 -40.42
C ILE A 539 2.19 19.46 -39.62
N GLU A 540 2.15 18.55 -38.65
CA GLU A 540 1.02 18.39 -37.74
C GLU A 540 0.97 19.53 -36.72
N ARG A 541 -0.24 20.00 -36.44
CA ARG A 541 -0.46 21.04 -35.44
C ARG A 541 -0.44 20.44 -34.04
N VAL A 542 0.62 20.74 -33.30
CA VAL A 542 0.73 20.37 -31.88
C VAL A 542 -0.02 21.40 -31.02
N GLN A 543 -1.00 20.93 -30.25
CA GLN A 543 -1.72 21.74 -29.27
C GLN A 543 -1.42 21.20 -27.87
N ILE A 544 -0.74 22.01 -27.04
CA ILE A 544 -0.43 21.68 -25.63
C ILE A 544 0.24 20.30 -25.51
N GLY A 545 1.28 20.07 -26.33
CA GLY A 545 2.03 18.81 -26.35
C GLY A 545 1.27 17.60 -26.90
N LYS A 546 0.07 17.78 -27.47
CA LYS A 546 -0.74 16.73 -28.09
C LYS A 546 -0.93 17.01 -29.57
N TRP A 547 -0.97 15.96 -30.37
CA TRP A 547 -1.35 16.02 -31.78
C TRP A 547 -2.18 14.78 -32.12
N TRP A 548 -3.00 14.90 -33.16
CA TRP A 548 -3.76 13.77 -33.69
C TRP A 548 -2.95 13.13 -34.83
N LEU A 549 -3.03 11.81 -34.94
CA LEU A 549 -2.43 11.10 -36.07
C LEU A 549 -3.43 11.10 -37.23
N ASN A 550 -3.37 12.11 -38.09
CA ASN A 550 -4.26 12.24 -39.26
C ASN A 550 -3.55 11.97 -40.60
N ASN A 551 -2.21 11.97 -40.60
CA ASN A 551 -1.35 11.82 -41.78
C ASN A 551 -0.53 10.52 -41.77
N ARG A 552 0.05 10.16 -42.92
CA ARG A 552 0.82 8.92 -43.11
C ARG A 552 2.19 8.99 -42.45
N PHE A 553 2.66 7.88 -41.90
CA PHE A 553 3.99 7.81 -41.30
C PHE A 553 5.08 8.21 -42.31
N ASP A 554 6.09 8.95 -41.85
CA ASP A 554 7.24 9.36 -42.67
C ASP A 554 7.98 8.15 -43.27
N LYS A 555 8.27 7.16 -42.41
CA LYS A 555 8.84 5.87 -42.81
C LYS A 555 7.84 4.75 -42.54
N THR A 556 7.53 4.00 -43.58
CA THR A 556 6.59 2.88 -43.55
C THR A 556 7.35 1.55 -43.71
N CYS A 557 6.91 0.50 -43.03
CA CYS A 557 7.42 -0.86 -43.17
C CYS A 557 6.30 -1.79 -43.67
N GLU A 558 6.63 -2.69 -44.59
CA GLU A 558 5.69 -3.68 -45.11
C GLU A 558 5.54 -4.85 -44.12
N ILE A 559 4.32 -5.08 -43.62
CA ILE A 559 4.00 -6.25 -42.79
C ILE A 559 3.61 -7.41 -43.71
N ARG A 560 4.55 -8.32 -43.96
CA ARG A 560 4.32 -9.51 -44.81
C ARG A 560 3.67 -10.66 -44.06
N THR A 561 4.03 -10.84 -42.79
CA THR A 561 3.60 -11.97 -41.97
C THR A 561 3.29 -11.47 -40.56
N TRP A 562 2.18 -11.96 -39.99
CA TRP A 562 1.78 -11.67 -38.61
C TRP A 562 1.15 -12.91 -37.98
N ALA A 563 1.15 -12.97 -36.65
CA ALA A 563 0.50 -14.04 -35.88
C ALA A 563 -0.16 -13.44 -34.63
N VAL A 564 -1.24 -14.06 -34.16
CA VAL A 564 -1.87 -13.73 -32.87
C VAL A 564 -1.65 -14.87 -31.91
N VAL A 565 -1.02 -14.57 -30.78
CA VAL A 565 -0.77 -15.52 -29.70
C VAL A 565 -1.71 -15.17 -28.55
N LEU A 566 -2.62 -16.09 -28.23
CA LEU A 566 -3.47 -15.96 -27.05
C LEU A 566 -2.71 -16.49 -25.82
N VAL A 567 -2.16 -15.58 -25.02
CA VAL A 567 -1.54 -15.94 -23.74
C VAL A 567 -2.60 -15.91 -22.64
N SER A 568 -2.84 -17.06 -22.02
CA SER A 568 -3.82 -17.19 -20.92
C SER A 568 -3.24 -18.07 -19.82
N GLU A 569 -3.39 -17.64 -18.57
CA GLU A 569 -3.00 -18.41 -17.37
C GLU A 569 -3.89 -19.65 -17.14
N ARG A 570 -5.03 -19.74 -17.83
CA ARG A 570 -5.98 -20.87 -17.78
C ARG A 570 -6.30 -21.34 -19.20
N GLU A 571 -6.82 -22.57 -19.35
CA GLU A 571 -7.34 -23.00 -20.65
C GLU A 571 -8.42 -22.00 -21.12
N PRO A 572 -8.24 -21.41 -22.30
CA PRO A 572 -9.15 -20.37 -22.78
C PRO A 572 -10.53 -20.98 -23.02
N ASP A 573 -11.56 -20.30 -22.54
CA ASP A 573 -12.93 -20.77 -22.74
C ASP A 573 -13.37 -20.58 -24.20
N ASN A 574 -14.46 -21.24 -24.59
CA ASN A 574 -14.98 -21.15 -25.96
C ASN A 574 -15.34 -19.71 -26.38
N ARG A 575 -15.58 -18.79 -25.43
CA ARG A 575 -15.86 -17.38 -25.74
C ARG A 575 -14.57 -16.64 -26.06
N GLN A 576 -13.49 -16.85 -25.31
CA GLN A 576 -12.16 -16.31 -25.57
C GLN A 576 -11.61 -16.83 -26.89
N ILE A 577 -11.75 -18.14 -27.16
CA ILE A 577 -11.35 -18.72 -28.45
C ILE A 577 -12.13 -18.09 -29.61
N ARG A 578 -13.45 -17.91 -29.44
CA ARG A 578 -14.27 -17.22 -30.46
C ARG A 578 -13.85 -15.76 -30.64
N LEU A 579 -13.68 -15.01 -29.56
CA LEU A 579 -13.24 -13.61 -29.63
C LEU A 579 -11.87 -13.48 -30.31
N THR A 580 -10.91 -14.35 -30.00
CA THR A 580 -9.60 -14.36 -30.66
C THR A 580 -9.72 -14.73 -32.14
N ARG A 581 -10.61 -15.66 -32.50
CA ARG A 581 -10.86 -16.03 -33.90
C ARG A 581 -11.55 -14.88 -34.66
N ASP A 582 -12.59 -14.29 -34.08
CA ASP A 582 -13.31 -13.15 -34.65
C ASP A 582 -12.36 -11.95 -34.80
N PHE A 583 -11.52 -11.72 -33.79
CA PHE A 583 -10.47 -10.71 -33.84
C PHE A 583 -9.43 -11.03 -34.92
N SER A 584 -8.95 -12.27 -35.04
CA SER A 584 -8.01 -12.68 -36.10
C SER A 584 -8.61 -12.53 -37.51
N GLN A 585 -9.90 -12.80 -37.66
CA GLN A 585 -10.60 -12.61 -38.94
C GLN A 585 -10.79 -11.11 -39.26
N ARG A 586 -11.11 -10.29 -38.25
CA ARG A 586 -11.36 -8.84 -38.43
C ARG A 586 -10.08 -8.00 -38.41
N ILE A 587 -9.02 -8.44 -37.75
CA ILE A 587 -7.78 -7.67 -37.65
C ILE A 587 -7.11 -7.56 -39.01
N SER A 588 -7.31 -8.51 -39.93
CA SER A 588 -6.89 -8.35 -41.31
C SER A 588 -7.56 -7.13 -41.95
N GLN A 589 -8.88 -6.94 -41.78
CA GLN A 589 -9.60 -5.78 -42.30
C GLN A 589 -9.21 -4.47 -41.59
N VAL A 590 -9.06 -4.50 -40.26
CA VAL A 590 -8.64 -3.33 -39.46
C VAL A 590 -7.19 -2.94 -39.78
N LEU A 591 -6.29 -3.91 -39.93
CA LEU A 591 -4.91 -3.68 -40.37
C LEU A 591 -4.89 -3.20 -41.81
N ILE A 592 -5.69 -3.75 -42.72
CA ILE A 592 -5.77 -3.26 -44.10
C ILE A 592 -6.22 -1.80 -44.12
N GLU A 593 -7.27 -1.42 -43.39
CA GLU A 593 -7.72 -0.02 -43.32
C GLU A 593 -6.68 0.88 -42.63
N PHE A 594 -6.07 0.44 -41.53
CA PHE A 594 -4.99 1.18 -40.86
C PHE A 594 -3.77 1.35 -41.77
N LEU A 595 -3.34 0.30 -42.46
CA LEU A 595 -2.22 0.32 -43.39
C LEU A 595 -2.54 1.12 -44.66
N ARG A 596 -3.78 1.10 -45.13
CA ARG A 596 -4.26 1.91 -46.25
C ARG A 596 -4.23 3.40 -45.92
N VAL A 597 -4.76 3.78 -44.75
CA VAL A 597 -4.84 5.18 -44.30
C VAL A 597 -3.47 5.73 -43.91
N TYR A 598 -2.62 4.95 -43.23
CA TYR A 598 -1.39 5.48 -42.61
C TYR A 598 -0.07 4.98 -43.24
N MET A 599 -0.08 3.92 -44.06
CA MET A 599 1.14 3.23 -44.55
C MET A 599 1.21 3.05 -46.08
N ASN A 600 0.35 3.72 -46.86
CA ASN A 600 0.34 3.71 -48.33
C ASN A 600 0.13 2.30 -48.96
N PHE A 601 -0.79 1.51 -48.39
CA PHE A 601 -1.11 0.16 -48.87
C PHE A 601 -2.26 0.15 -49.88
N GLY A 602 -2.03 -0.42 -51.08
CA GLY A 602 -3.08 -0.73 -52.07
C GLY A 602 -3.68 -2.14 -51.87
N PRO A 603 -4.94 -2.40 -52.29
CA PRO A 603 -5.72 -3.60 -51.93
C PRO A 603 -5.20 -4.94 -52.47
N ARG A 604 -4.10 -5.00 -53.23
CA ARG A 604 -3.69 -6.20 -53.98
C ARG A 604 -2.77 -7.20 -53.24
N ASN A 605 -2.23 -6.86 -52.07
CA ASN A 605 -1.12 -7.64 -51.46
C ASN A 605 -1.37 -8.28 -50.09
N PHE A 606 -2.60 -8.28 -49.55
CA PHE A 606 -2.88 -8.91 -48.25
C PHE A 606 -3.41 -10.34 -48.42
N ARG A 607 -2.59 -11.36 -48.09
CA ARG A 607 -3.07 -12.74 -47.93
C ARG A 607 -3.06 -13.12 -46.45
N PRO A 608 -4.19 -13.54 -45.86
CA PRO A 608 -4.20 -14.01 -44.48
C PRO A 608 -3.36 -15.28 -44.34
N GLY A 609 -2.37 -15.25 -43.45
CA GLY A 609 -1.57 -16.41 -43.09
C GLY A 609 -2.36 -17.43 -42.26
N PRO A 610 -1.90 -18.69 -42.17
CA PRO A 610 -2.63 -19.74 -41.48
C PRO A 610 -2.72 -19.48 -39.98
N THR A 611 -3.91 -19.69 -39.41
CA THR A 611 -4.13 -19.67 -37.96
C THR A 611 -3.57 -20.95 -37.36
N VAL A 612 -2.43 -20.88 -36.67
CA VAL A 612 -1.88 -22.02 -35.93
C VAL A 612 -2.49 -22.04 -34.52
N ARG A 613 -2.97 -23.23 -34.11
CA ARG A 613 -3.63 -23.48 -32.82
C ARG A 613 -2.67 -23.46 -31.64
#